data_AF-A0A3N1J5A9-F1
#
_entry.id   AF-A0A3N1J5A9-F1
#
_cell.length_a   1.000
_cell.length_b   1.000
_cell.length_c   1.000
_cell.angle_alpha   90.00
_cell.angle_beta   90.00
_cell.angle_gamma   90.00
#
_symmetry.space_group_name_H-M   'P 1'
#
loop_
_entity.id
_entity.type
_entity.pdbx_description
1 polymer ?
#
loop_
_entity_poly.entity_id
_entity_poly.type
_entity_poly.pdbx_seq_one_letter_code
_entity_poly.pdbx_strand_id
1 'polypeptide(L)'
;MGWTWAFWATAVIGALGGCCSWLWLYLASEEDLRGTAHDRSGFNEDIVTIGGVPLLLAHALGLAALLALAGRARGTRRSAWVLAVVVLLVDSLIGMVVSLSLTGGELVAVWPRPYRP
;
A
#
# COMPACT_ATOMS: atom_id res chain seq x y z
N MET A 1 12.93 22.88 14.17
CA MET A 1 12.22 21.86 14.97
C MET A 1 10.91 21.40 14.35
N GLY A 2 10.10 22.27 13.71
CA GLY A 2 8.78 21.87 13.17
C GLY A 2 8.77 20.81 12.05
N TRP A 3 9.75 20.83 11.12
CA TRP A 3 9.78 19.91 9.97
C TRP A 3 9.98 18.44 10.36
N THR A 4 10.69 18.17 11.45
CA THR A 4 10.88 16.79 11.94
C THR A 4 9.57 16.22 12.47
N TRP A 5 8.80 17.00 13.22
CA TRP A 5 7.47 16.57 13.70
C TRP A 5 6.49 16.39 12.55
N ALA A 6 6.48 17.31 11.58
CA ALA A 6 5.67 17.18 10.38
C ALA A 6 6.01 15.89 9.61
N PHE A 7 7.30 15.57 9.46
CA PHE A 7 7.75 14.34 8.81
C PHE A 7 7.19 13.08 9.50
N TRP A 8 7.32 12.98 10.83
CA TRP A 8 6.82 11.82 11.56
C TRP A 8 5.29 11.74 11.59
N ALA A 9 4.60 12.88 11.67
CA ALA A 9 3.15 12.92 11.53
C ALA A 9 2.71 12.40 10.14
N THR A 10 3.40 12.83 9.08
CA THR A 10 3.16 12.31 7.73
C THR A 10 3.47 10.83 7.61
N ALA A 11 4.51 10.31 8.27
CA ALA A 11 4.80 8.87 8.30
C ALA A 11 3.66 8.08 8.96
N VAL A 12 3.12 8.54 10.10
CA VAL A 12 1.98 7.87 10.76
C VAL A 12 0.74 7.87 9.85
N ILE A 13 0.45 8.99 9.20
CA ILE A 13 -0.64 9.07 8.21
C ILE A 13 -0.36 8.14 7.02
N GLY A 14 0.89 8.08 6.57
CA GLY A 14 1.38 7.19 5.53
C GLY A 14 1.17 5.72 5.86
N ALA A 15 1.46 5.30 7.08
CA ALA A 15 1.20 3.95 7.56
C ALA A 15 -0.30 3.61 7.51
N LEU A 16 -1.18 4.51 7.95
CA LEU A 16 -2.63 4.33 7.84
C LEU A 16 -3.09 4.24 6.37
N GLY A 17 -2.55 5.11 5.50
CA GLY A 17 -2.79 5.04 4.06
C GLY A 17 -2.25 3.74 3.44
N GLY A 18 -1.12 3.25 3.91
CA GLY A 18 -0.54 1.95 3.56
C GLY A 18 -1.51 0.81 3.89
N CYS A 19 -2.05 0.77 5.11
CA CYS A 19 -3.07 -0.20 5.49
C CYS A 19 -4.29 -0.15 4.57
N CYS A 20 -4.83 1.05 4.32
CA CYS A 20 -6.00 1.21 3.46
C CYS A 20 -5.71 0.79 2.01
N SER A 21 -4.54 1.11 1.47
CA SER A 21 -4.19 0.80 0.09
C SER A 21 -3.94 -0.70 -0.14
N TRP A 22 -3.29 -1.38 0.82
CA TRP A 22 -3.16 -2.85 0.77
C TRP A 22 -4.50 -3.55 0.94
N LEU A 23 -5.36 -3.08 1.86
CA LEU A 23 -6.72 -3.62 1.98
C LEU A 23 -7.56 -3.37 0.73
N TRP A 24 -7.41 -2.20 0.09
CA TRP A 24 -8.07 -1.89 -1.17
C TRP A 24 -7.68 -2.87 -2.27
N LEU A 25 -6.40 -3.24 -2.39
CA LEU A 25 -5.96 -4.24 -3.36
C LEU A 25 -6.74 -5.55 -3.21
N TYR A 26 -6.89 -6.04 -1.98
CA TYR A 26 -7.67 -7.24 -1.70
C TYR A 26 -9.15 -7.06 -2.07
N LEU A 27 -9.78 -5.96 -1.64
CA LEU A 27 -11.19 -5.70 -1.91
C LEU A 27 -11.48 -5.54 -3.41
N ALA A 28 -10.59 -4.86 -4.14
CA ALA A 28 -10.68 -4.72 -5.59
C ALA A 28 -10.63 -6.09 -6.27
N SER A 29 -9.74 -6.98 -5.81
CA SER A 29 -9.68 -8.35 -6.33
C SER A 29 -10.88 -9.22 -5.94
N GLU A 30 -11.47 -9.02 -4.75
CA GLU A 30 -12.71 -9.70 -4.39
C GLU A 30 -13.88 -9.28 -5.29
N GLU A 31 -14.01 -7.98 -5.56
CA GLU A 31 -15.10 -7.44 -6.37
C GLU A 31 -15.00 -7.94 -7.82
N ASP A 32 -13.79 -7.92 -8.37
CA ASP A 32 -13.49 -8.42 -9.70
C ASP A 32 -13.79 -9.93 -9.87
N LEU A 33 -13.45 -10.75 -8.87
CA LEU A 33 -13.81 -12.18 -8.86
C LEU A 33 -15.32 -12.44 -8.75
N ARG A 34 -16.09 -11.52 -8.15
CA ARG A 34 -17.55 -11.63 -8.08
C ARG A 34 -18.19 -11.26 -9.43
N GLY A 35 -17.62 -10.30 -10.15
CA GLY A 35 -18.11 -9.86 -11.46
C GLY A 35 -17.84 -10.84 -12.61
N THR A 36 -16.75 -11.62 -12.54
CA THR A 36 -16.32 -12.56 -13.57
C THR A 36 -16.97 -13.94 -13.42
N ALA A 37 -18.27 -14.03 -13.75
CA ALA A 37 -19.03 -15.28 -13.61
C ALA A 37 -18.58 -16.42 -14.56
N HIS A 38 -17.82 -16.12 -15.62
CA HIS A 38 -17.50 -17.04 -16.71
C HIS A 38 -16.03 -17.39 -16.90
N ASP A 39 -15.09 -16.53 -16.49
CA ASP A 39 -13.65 -16.74 -16.67
C ASP A 39 -12.94 -16.72 -15.31
N ARG A 40 -12.82 -17.90 -14.68
CA ARG A 40 -12.21 -18.06 -13.34
C ARG A 40 -10.86 -18.78 -13.38
N SER A 41 -10.27 -18.92 -14.57
CA SER A 41 -9.00 -19.61 -14.80
C SER A 41 -8.00 -18.68 -15.47
N GLY A 42 -7.41 -17.76 -14.70
CA GLY A 42 -6.35 -16.88 -15.21
C GLY A 42 -5.97 -15.79 -14.22
N PHE A 43 -4.76 -15.25 -14.38
CA PHE A 43 -4.38 -13.97 -13.77
C PHE A 43 -5.25 -12.88 -14.40
N ASN A 44 -6.11 -12.22 -13.61
CA ASN A 44 -6.97 -11.18 -14.15
C ASN A 44 -6.19 -9.86 -14.25
N GLU A 45 -6.08 -9.34 -15.46
CA GLU A 45 -5.37 -8.09 -15.76
C GLU A 45 -6.04 -6.88 -15.09
N ASP A 46 -7.35 -6.96 -14.82
CA ASP A 46 -8.14 -5.90 -14.18
C ASP A 46 -7.73 -5.65 -12.72
N ILE A 47 -7.13 -6.64 -12.03
CA ILE A 47 -6.59 -6.46 -10.68
C ILE A 47 -5.45 -5.44 -10.68
N VAL A 48 -4.62 -5.44 -11.73
CA VAL A 48 -3.50 -4.51 -11.87
C VAL A 48 -4.03 -3.09 -12.06
N THR A 49 -5.08 -2.90 -12.85
CA THR A 49 -5.63 -1.57 -13.16
C THR A 49 -6.50 -1.01 -12.03
N ILE A 50 -7.36 -1.82 -11.41
CA ILE A 50 -8.34 -1.38 -10.40
C ILE A 50 -7.74 -1.37 -8.99
N GLY A 51 -6.85 -2.32 -8.67
CA GLY A 51 -6.19 -2.41 -7.37
C GLY A 51 -4.75 -1.89 -7.39
N GLY A 52 -3.94 -2.37 -8.35
CA GLY A 52 -2.51 -2.10 -8.42
C GLY A 52 -2.16 -0.63 -8.72
N VAL A 53 -2.84 0.00 -9.69
CA VAL A 53 -2.58 1.40 -10.06
C VAL A 53 -2.86 2.35 -8.88
N PRO A 54 -4.03 2.30 -8.20
CA PRO A 54 -4.26 3.12 -7.01
C PRO A 54 -3.23 2.89 -5.89
N LEU A 55 -2.82 1.63 -5.68
CA LEU A 55 -1.78 1.27 -4.69
C LEU A 55 -0.45 1.96 -5.01
N LEU A 56 0.01 1.87 -6.27
CA LEU A 56 1.25 2.50 -6.71
C LEU A 56 1.19 4.03 -6.62
N LEU A 57 0.06 4.63 -7.00
CA LEU A 57 -0.15 6.07 -6.88
C LEU A 57 -0.10 6.52 -5.42
N ALA A 58 -0.73 5.78 -4.50
CA ALA A 58 -0.68 6.07 -3.07
C ALA A 58 0.76 6.05 -2.53
N HIS A 59 1.57 5.05 -2.91
CA HIS A 59 2.97 4.96 -2.51
C HIS A 59 3.82 6.09 -3.12
N ALA A 60 3.59 6.43 -4.39
CA ALA A 60 4.31 7.50 -5.07
C ALA A 60 4.02 8.87 -4.42
N LEU A 61 2.75 9.14 -4.07
CA LEU A 61 2.35 10.34 -3.36
C LEU A 61 2.94 10.38 -1.93
N GLY A 62 2.89 9.27 -1.21
CA GLY A 62 3.51 9.13 0.11
C GLY A 62 5.01 9.41 0.07
N LEU A 63 5.73 8.82 -0.91
CA LEU A 63 7.16 9.05 -1.11
C LEU A 63 7.47 10.51 -1.42
N ALA A 64 6.70 11.14 -2.31
CA ALA A 64 6.90 12.54 -2.67
C ALA A 64 6.73 13.48 -1.46
N ALA A 65 5.72 13.22 -0.62
CA ALA A 65 5.49 13.97 0.61
C ALA A 65 6.64 13.78 1.62
N LEU A 66 7.08 12.53 1.84
CA LEU A 66 8.20 12.21 2.74
C LEU A 66 9.50 12.86 2.25
N LEU A 67 9.78 12.85 0.94
CA LEU A 67 10.96 13.48 0.36
C LEU A 67 10.95 15.01 0.52
N ALA A 68 9.80 15.64 0.30
CA ALA A 68 9.66 17.09 0.48
C ALA A 68 9.96 17.50 1.93
N LEU A 69 9.44 16.75 2.91
CA LEU A 69 9.65 17.01 4.33
C LEU A 69 11.07 16.64 4.78
N ALA A 70 11.59 15.48 4.37
CA ALA A 70 12.95 15.04 4.68
C ALA A 70 14.00 15.99 4.10
N GLY A 71 13.78 16.50 2.89
CA GLY A 71 14.64 17.48 2.25
C GLY A 71 14.69 18.84 2.99
N ARG A 72 13.61 19.19 3.72
CA ARG A 72 13.58 20.39 4.57
C ARG A 72 14.15 20.15 5.97
N ALA A 73 14.12 18.90 6.45
CA ALA A 73 14.59 18.52 7.78
C ALA A 73 16.07 18.11 7.83
N ARG A 74 16.67 17.68 6.71
CA ARG A 74 18.04 17.16 6.64
C ARG A 74 18.95 18.07 5.81
N GLY A 75 20.22 18.16 6.21
CA GLY A 75 21.23 18.97 5.50
C GLY A 75 21.76 18.37 4.20
N THR A 76 21.53 17.07 3.92
CA THR A 76 22.02 16.41 2.71
C THR A 76 20.90 15.68 1.96
N ARG A 77 20.87 15.83 0.63
CA ARG A 77 19.87 15.20 -0.25
C ARG A 77 19.89 13.67 -0.16
N ARG A 78 21.08 13.07 -0.05
CA ARG A 78 21.23 11.60 0.07
C ARG A 78 20.60 11.07 1.36
N SER A 79 20.81 11.74 2.49
CA SER A 79 20.21 11.33 3.78
C SER A 79 18.70 11.48 3.76
N ALA A 80 18.18 12.55 3.15
CA ALA A 80 16.73 12.75 2.99
C ALA A 80 16.08 11.62 2.17
N TRP A 81 16.71 11.25 1.05
CA TRP A 81 16.24 10.16 0.19
C TRP A 81 16.24 8.81 0.91
N VAL A 82 17.36 8.43 1.53
CA VAL A 82 17.46 7.16 2.25
C VAL A 82 16.39 7.08 3.34
N LEU A 83 16.21 8.15 4.11
CA LEU A 83 15.21 8.18 5.17
C LEU A 83 13.79 8.03 4.64
N ALA A 84 13.42 8.80 3.60
CA ALA A 84 12.09 8.75 3.01
C ALA A 84 11.76 7.36 2.44
N VAL A 85 12.72 6.73 1.75
CA VAL A 85 12.56 5.38 1.20
C VAL A 85 12.41 4.35 2.32
N VAL A 86 13.26 4.40 3.34
CA VAL A 86 13.17 3.45 4.47
C VAL A 86 11.83 3.57 5.19
N VAL A 87 11.36 4.80 5.46
CA VAL A 87 10.08 5.01 6.12
C VAL A 87 8.92 4.51 5.26
N LEU A 88 8.91 4.80 3.96
CA LEU A 88 7.89 4.28 3.05
C LEU A 88 7.87 2.74 3.03
N LEU A 89 9.03 2.09 3.01
CA LEU A 89 9.12 0.63 3.04
C LEU A 89 8.57 0.06 4.34
N VAL A 90 8.85 0.70 5.47
CA VAL A 90 8.31 0.31 6.78
C VAL A 90 6.79 0.49 6.82
N ASP A 91 6.28 1.64 6.38
CA ASP A 91 4.84 1.92 6.33
C ASP A 91 4.11 0.93 5.41
N SER A 92 4.71 0.63 4.26
CA SER A 92 4.17 -0.36 3.31
C SER A 92 4.16 -1.77 3.91
N LEU A 93 5.23 -2.16 4.61
CA LEU A 93 5.30 -3.44 5.31
C LEU A 93 4.22 -3.55 6.41
N ILE A 94 4.03 -2.49 7.20
CA ILE A 94 2.96 -2.43 8.21
C ILE A 94 1.60 -2.61 7.54
N GLY A 95 1.33 -1.85 6.48
CA GLY A 95 0.06 -1.95 5.75
C GLY A 95 -0.19 -3.35 5.18
N MET A 96 0.85 -3.97 4.63
CA MET A 96 0.79 -5.33 4.10
C MET A 96 0.47 -6.35 5.20
N VAL A 97 1.16 -6.28 6.34
CA VAL A 97 0.92 -7.17 7.49
C VAL A 97 -0.48 -7.00 8.06
N VAL A 98 -0.97 -5.77 8.18
CA VAL A 98 -2.34 -5.48 8.64
C VAL A 98 -3.36 -6.05 7.66
N SER A 99 -3.16 -5.82 6.35
CA SER A 99 -4.03 -6.37 5.31
C SER A 99 -4.09 -7.89 5.39
N LEU A 100 -2.94 -8.58 5.41
CA LEU A 100 -2.84 -10.03 5.58
C LEU A 100 -3.58 -10.54 6.82
N SER A 101 -3.48 -9.81 7.94
CA SER A 101 -4.15 -10.17 9.19
C SER A 101 -5.68 -10.10 9.07
N LEU A 102 -6.19 -9.15 8.28
CA LEU A 102 -7.63 -8.95 8.06
C LEU A 102 -8.22 -9.88 6.99
N THR A 103 -7.41 -10.32 6.03
CA THR A 103 -7.85 -11.10 4.86
C THR A 103 -7.56 -12.60 4.99
N GLY A 104 -7.07 -13.04 6.15
CA GLY A 104 -6.76 -14.45 6.40
C GLY A 104 -5.51 -14.94 5.66
N GLY A 105 -4.55 -14.05 5.40
CA GLY A 105 -3.26 -14.36 4.78
C GLY A 105 -3.18 -14.13 3.27
N GLU A 106 -4.20 -13.51 2.67
CA GLU A 106 -4.27 -13.29 1.23
C GLU A 106 -4.13 -11.79 0.88
N LEU A 107 -3.18 -11.41 0.03
CA LEU A 107 -3.07 -10.02 -0.46
C LEU A 107 -4.03 -9.71 -1.61
N VAL A 108 -4.42 -10.75 -2.33
CA VAL A 108 -5.33 -10.74 -3.46
C VAL A 108 -6.23 -11.95 -3.24
N ALA A 109 -7.53 -11.78 -3.42
CA ALA A 109 -8.48 -12.87 -3.30
C ALA A 109 -8.16 -13.97 -4.32
N VAL A 110 -8.12 -15.22 -3.86
CA VAL A 110 -7.78 -16.36 -4.71
C VAL A 110 -9.05 -17.15 -5.06
N TRP A 111 -9.13 -17.60 -6.33
CA TRP A 111 -10.11 -18.59 -6.77
C TRP A 111 -9.42 -19.91 -7.15
N PRO A 112 -10.02 -21.08 -6.86
CA PRO A 112 -11.25 -21.29 -6.08
C PRO A 112 -11.03 -21.06 -4.58
N ARG A 113 -12.03 -20.49 -3.90
CA ARG A 113 -11.98 -20.40 -2.44
C ARG A 113 -12.02 -21.81 -1.84
N PRO A 114 -11.05 -22.21 -1.00
CA PRO A 114 -11.15 -23.47 -0.31
C PRO A 114 -12.42 -23.46 0.55
N TYR A 115 -13.22 -24.52 0.45
CA TYR A 115 -14.43 -24.69 1.24
C TYR A 115 -14.09 -24.54 2.73
N ARG A 116 -14.65 -23.53 3.39
CA ARG A 116 -14.61 -23.37 4.84
C ARG A 116 -16.02 -23.71 5.37
N PRO A 117 -16.21 -24.86 6.06
CA PRO A 117 -17.50 -25.25 6.62
C PRO A 117 -18.00 -24.31 7.71
#